data_AF-A0A927ZQY6-F1
#
_entry.id   AF-A0A927ZQY6-F1
#
_cell.length_a   1.000
_cell.length_b   1.000
_cell.length_c   1.000
_cell.angle_alpha   90.00
_cell.angle_beta   90.00
_cell.angle_gamma   90.00
#
_symmetry.space_group_name_H-M   'P 1'
#
loop_
_entity.id
_entity.type
_entity.pdbx_description
1 polymer ?
#
loop_
_entity_poly.entity_id
_entity_poly.type
_entity_poly.pdbx_seq_one_letter_code
_entity_poly.pdbx_strand_id
1 'polypeptide(L)'
;MEFIDDRGNVPTLKKSQINECKKVQLTFSEQVKILLDRKNMTVSSLADALGVSRQNLSNRLKTNNFDTDWMQKIADALGTKIIVKFD
;
A
#
# COMPACT_ATOMS: atom_id res chain seq x y z
N MET A 1 -6.26 24.88 36.70
CA MET A 1 -7.24 25.89 36.24
C MET A 1 -7.81 25.35 34.95
N GLU A 2 -8.93 24.62 35.04
CA GLU A 2 -9.59 24.09 33.84
C GLU A 2 -10.43 25.22 33.24
N PHE A 3 -10.24 25.49 31.96
CA PHE A 3 -11.02 26.49 31.24
C PHE A 3 -12.41 25.90 31.00
N ILE A 4 -13.33 26.12 31.94
CA ILE A 4 -14.76 25.81 31.81
C ILE A 4 -15.41 26.96 31.04
N ASP A 5 -16.24 26.67 30.05
CA ASP A 5 -17.01 27.71 29.36
C ASP A 5 -18.12 28.31 30.24
N ASP A 6 -18.69 29.44 29.83
CA ASP A 6 -19.70 30.19 30.61
C ASP A 6 -21.00 29.40 30.89
N ARG A 7 -21.13 28.19 30.32
CA ARG A 7 -22.27 27.27 30.49
C ARG A 7 -21.90 26.04 31.31
N GLY A 8 -20.73 26.02 31.95
CA GLY A 8 -20.29 24.92 32.80
C GLY A 8 -19.78 23.71 32.03
N ASN A 9 -19.57 23.79 30.71
CA ASN A 9 -19.03 22.69 29.94
C ASN A 9 -17.50 22.78 29.87
N VAL A 10 -16.87 21.64 30.11
CA VAL A 10 -15.47 21.43 29.78
C VAL A 10 -15.33 21.26 28.25
N PRO A 11 -14.47 22.03 27.56
CA PRO A 11 -14.16 21.83 26.15
C PRO A 11 -13.43 20.50 25.97
N THR A 12 -14.18 19.41 25.91
CA THR A 12 -13.63 18.10 25.58
C THR A 12 -13.27 18.13 24.09
N LEU A 13 -11.98 18.00 23.79
CA LEU A 13 -11.54 17.66 22.44
C LEU A 13 -12.33 16.42 22.01
N LYS A 14 -13.12 16.56 20.93
CA LYS A 14 -14.02 15.50 20.49
C LYS A 14 -13.21 14.21 20.33
N LYS A 15 -13.62 13.15 21.04
CA LYS A 15 -13.14 11.77 20.84
C LYS A 15 -13.22 11.31 19.37
N SER A 16 -13.99 12.02 18.53
CA SER A 16 -14.07 11.85 17.07
C SER A 16 -12.81 12.24 16.28
N GLN A 17 -11.78 12.83 16.91
CA GLN A 17 -10.48 13.12 16.27
C GLN A 17 -9.39 12.10 16.67
N ILE A 18 -9.69 11.16 17.57
CA ILE A 18 -8.94 9.91 17.63
C ILE A 18 -9.42 9.13 16.41
N ASN A 19 -8.84 9.47 15.27
CA ASN A 19 -8.71 8.54 14.18
C ASN A 19 -8.25 7.21 14.78
N GLU A 20 -9.19 6.29 15.00
CA GLU A 20 -9.07 5.01 14.34
C GLU A 20 -8.79 5.32 12.87
N CYS A 21 -7.51 5.64 12.61
CA CYS A 21 -7.00 5.78 11.28
C CYS A 21 -7.17 4.38 10.73
N LYS A 22 -8.29 4.17 10.03
CA LYS A 22 -8.55 2.97 9.24
C LYS A 22 -7.23 2.68 8.55
N LYS A 23 -6.54 1.65 9.02
CA LYS A 23 -5.25 1.21 8.51
C LYS A 23 -5.54 0.84 7.06
N VAL A 24 -5.29 1.75 6.11
CA VAL A 24 -5.55 1.48 4.69
C VAL A 24 -4.59 0.37 4.31
N GLN A 25 -5.12 -0.85 4.26
CA GLN A 25 -4.35 -2.02 3.86
C GLN A 25 -4.21 -1.94 2.35
N LEU A 26 -3.01 -1.63 1.89
CA LEU A 26 -2.69 -1.62 0.47
C LEU A 26 -2.70 -3.05 -0.05
N THR A 27 -3.41 -3.27 -1.14
CA THR A 27 -3.30 -4.50 -1.92
C THR A 27 -1.89 -4.66 -2.47
N PHE A 28 -1.50 -5.89 -2.80
CA PHE A 28 -0.18 -6.14 -3.39
C PHE A 28 0.05 -5.32 -4.66
N SER A 29 -0.96 -5.22 -5.55
CA SER A 29 -0.91 -4.35 -6.73
C SER A 29 -0.58 -2.90 -6.41
N GLU A 30 -1.19 -2.33 -5.36
CA GLU A 30 -0.95 -0.94 -4.96
C GLU A 30 0.45 -0.76 -4.39
N GLN A 31 0.89 -1.72 -3.57
CA GLN A 31 2.26 -1.74 -3.05
C GLN A 31 3.29 -1.76 -4.20
N VAL A 32 3.09 -2.59 -5.23
CA VAL A 32 3.96 -2.64 -6.41
C VAL A 32 3.97 -1.29 -7.14
N LYS A 33 2.81 -0.67 -7.36
CA LYS A 33 2.75 0.65 -8.03
C LYS A 33 3.49 1.74 -7.26
N ILE A 34 3.35 1.76 -5.93
CA ILE A 34 4.09 2.70 -5.07
C ILE A 34 5.60 2.44 -5.13
N LEU A 35 6.03 1.18 -5.16
CA LEU A 35 7.44 0.83 -5.29
C LEU A 35 8.02 1.25 -6.65
N LEU A 36 7.25 1.10 -7.71
CA LEU A 36 7.62 1.55 -9.05
C LEU A 36 7.83 3.06 -9.09
N ASP A 37 6.89 3.82 -8.54
CA ASP A 37 6.97 5.28 -8.45
C ASP A 37 8.20 5.74 -7.65
N ARG A 38 8.46 5.12 -6.50
CA ARG A 38 9.65 5.39 -5.66
C ARG A 38 10.98 5.10 -6.36
N LYS A 39 10.98 4.14 -7.28
CA LYS A 39 12.16 3.75 -8.06
C LYS A 39 12.26 4.46 -9.41
N ASN A 40 11.34 5.38 -9.71
CA ASN A 40 11.21 6.02 -11.02
C ASN A 40 11.16 4.99 -12.17
N MET A 41 10.50 3.86 -11.93
CA MET A 41 10.42 2.72 -12.83
C MET A 41 9.00 2.60 -13.40
N THR A 42 8.89 2.33 -14.69
CA THR A 42 7.58 2.18 -15.33
C THR A 42 7.09 0.73 -15.28
N VAL A 43 5.78 0.52 -15.43
CA VAL A 43 5.21 -0.82 -15.60
C VAL A 43 5.81 -1.54 -16.82
N SER A 44 6.17 -0.82 -17.88
CA SER A 44 6.89 -1.42 -19.02
C SER A 44 8.23 -1.99 -18.60
N SER A 45 9.04 -1.18 -17.90
CA SER A 45 10.37 -1.61 -17.45
C SER A 45 10.30 -2.81 -16.50
N LEU A 46 9.26 -2.89 -15.65
CA LEU A 46 9.05 -4.07 -14.82
C LEU A 46 8.64 -5.30 -15.65
N ALA A 47 7.79 -5.12 -16.66
CA ALA A 47 7.43 -6.21 -17.57
C ALA A 47 8.67 -6.75 -18.32
N ASP A 48 9.55 -5.85 -18.77
CA ASP A 48 10.80 -6.18 -19.43
C ASP A 48 11.74 -6.96 -18.49
N ALA A 49 11.89 -6.50 -17.24
CA ALA A 49 12.70 -7.18 -16.22
C ALA A 49 12.15 -8.57 -15.84
N LEU A 50 10.83 -8.76 -15.92
CA LEU A 50 10.16 -10.03 -15.67
C LEU A 50 10.12 -10.94 -16.91
N GLY A 51 10.51 -10.45 -18.10
CA GLY A 51 10.44 -11.19 -19.35
C GLY A 51 9.01 -11.48 -19.81
N VAL A 52 8.05 -10.61 -19.48
CA VAL A 52 6.62 -10.79 -19.80
C VAL A 52 6.08 -9.62 -20.60
N SER A 53 4.95 -9.82 -21.30
CA SER A 53 4.29 -8.71 -21.97
C SER A 53 3.75 -7.69 -20.96
N ARG A 54 3.86 -6.40 -21.29
CA ARG A 54 3.25 -5.31 -20.51
C ARG A 54 1.76 -5.54 -20.25
N GLN A 55 1.04 -6.10 -21.22
CA GLN A 55 -0.39 -6.39 -21.10
C GLN A 55 -0.68 -7.47 -20.04
N ASN A 56 0.14 -8.53 -19.97
CA ASN A 56 0.03 -9.55 -18.93
C ASN A 56 0.23 -8.95 -17.54
N LEU A 57 1.30 -8.16 -17.37
CA LEU A 57 1.57 -7.47 -16.09
C LEU A 57 0.45 -6.48 -15.72
N SER A 58 -0.01 -5.68 -16.68
CA SER A 58 -1.10 -4.72 -16.46
C SER A 58 -2.41 -5.41 -16.04
N ASN A 59 -2.75 -6.53 -16.67
CA ASN A 59 -3.93 -7.32 -16.32
C ASN A 59 -3.82 -7.86 -14.89
N ARG A 60 -2.66 -8.40 -14.50
CA ARG A 60 -2.42 -8.90 -13.14
C ARG A 60 -2.48 -7.78 -12.10
N LEU A 61 -1.88 -6.63 -12.38
CA LEU A 61 -1.97 -5.45 -11.51
C LEU A 61 -3.42 -4.95 -11.36
N LYS A 62 -4.24 -5.08 -12.41
CA LYS A 62 -5.67 -4.72 -12.37
C LYS A 62 -6.50 -5.72 -11.57
N THR A 63 -6.26 -7.03 -11.72
CA THR A 63 -7.03 -8.08 -11.02
C THR A 63 -6.52 -8.39 -9.62
N ASN A 64 -5.32 -7.92 -9.26
CA ASN A 64 -4.63 -8.24 -8.02
C ASN A 64 -4.46 -9.76 -7.78
N ASN A 65 -4.33 -10.53 -8.86
CA ASN A 65 -4.16 -11.98 -8.79
C ASN A 65 -2.68 -12.36 -9.01
N PHE A 66 -1.98 -12.61 -7.89
CA PHE A 66 -0.58 -13.01 -7.87
C PHE A 66 -0.44 -14.28 -7.04
N ASP A 67 0.20 -15.29 -7.63
CA ASP A 67 0.70 -16.44 -6.88
C ASP A 67 2.05 -16.07 -6.22
N THR A 68 2.54 -16.95 -5.35
CA THR A 68 3.78 -16.73 -4.60
C THR A 68 5.00 -16.61 -5.51
N ASP A 69 5.05 -17.35 -6.62
CA ASP A 69 6.12 -17.28 -7.61
C ASP A 69 6.16 -15.91 -8.29
N TRP A 70 5.01 -15.38 -8.69
CA TRP A 70 4.88 -14.03 -9.24
C TRP A 70 5.27 -12.95 -8.26
N MET A 71 4.83 -13.07 -7.00
CA MET A 71 5.22 -12.12 -5.97
C MET A 71 6.75 -12.13 -5.81
N GLN A 72 7.37 -13.31 -5.72
CA GLN A 72 8.83 -13.45 -5.61
C GLN A 72 9.56 -12.85 -6.81
N LYS A 73 9.13 -13.15 -8.04
CA LYS A 73 9.72 -12.56 -9.26
C LYS A 73 9.65 -11.04 -9.27
N ILE A 74 8.53 -10.47 -8.85
CA ILE A 74 8.37 -9.01 -8.73
C ILE A 74 9.32 -8.47 -7.66
N ALA A 75 9.46 -9.15 -6.53
CA ALA A 75 10.39 -8.74 -5.48
C ALA A 75 11.84 -8.77 -5.96
N ASP A 76 12.25 -9.83 -6.66
CA ASP A 76 13.58 -9.97 -7.23
C ASP A 76 13.86 -8.89 -8.29
N ALA A 77 12.92 -8.65 -9.20
CA ALA A 77 13.03 -7.61 -10.22
C ALA A 77 13.09 -6.20 -9.62
N LEU A 78 12.40 -5.98 -8.49
CA LEU A 78 12.45 -4.72 -7.75
C LEU A 78 13.59 -4.68 -6.73
N GLY A 79 14.37 -5.75 -6.53
CA GLY A 79 15.38 -5.82 -5.47
C GLY A 79 14.81 -5.58 -4.07
N THR A 80 13.63 -6.13 -3.78
CA THR A 80 12.95 -6.04 -2.48
C THR A 80 12.73 -7.44 -1.87
N LYS A 81 12.28 -7.49 -0.62
CA LYS A 81 12.00 -8.73 0.11
C LYS A 81 10.51 -8.81 0.47
N ILE A 82 9.91 -9.97 0.26
CA ILE A 82 8.56 -10.28 0.73
C ILE A 82 8.63 -10.87 2.14
N ILE A 83 7.72 -10.43 3.01
CA ILE A 83 7.54 -10.96 4.35
C ILE A 83 6.09 -11.35 4.51
N VAL A 84 5.83 -12.64 4.65
CA VAL A 84 4.49 -13.18 4.96
C VAL A 84 4.39 -13.33 6.47
N LYS A 85 3.37 -12.73 7.07
CA LYS A 85 3.06 -12.83 8.50
C LYS A 85 1.69 -13.48 8.65
N PHE A 86 1.59 -14.39 9.59
CA PHE A 86 0.34 -14.99 10.04
C PHE A 86 0.10 -14.47 11.45
N ASP A 87 -1.12 -13.98 11.69
CA ASP A 87 -1.57 -13.50 13.01
C ASP A 87 -2.11 -14.67 13.85
#